data_AF-A0A6F8Y914-F1
#
_entry.id   AF-A0A6F8Y914-F1
#
_cell.length_a   1.000
_cell.length_b   1.000
_cell.length_c   1.000
_cell.angle_alpha   90.00
_cell.angle_beta   90.00
_cell.angle_gamma   90.00
#
_symmetry.space_group_name_H-M   'P 1'
#
loop_
_entity.id
_entity.type
_entity.pdbx_description
1 polymer ?
#
loop_
_entity_poly.entity_id
_entity_poly.type
_entity_poly.pdbx_seq_one_letter_code
_entity_poly.pdbx_strand_id
1 'polypeptide(L)'
;MTDAVRAALRAQRIELPSWAFGNSGTRFKVFAQAGVPRTPYEKIEDAAQVHRYTGVAPTVALHIPWDKVDDYTHLAAFAKEHGVGLGTINANVFQDNDYMLGSVTNPDPDVRRKATDHLLECVDIAAAVGVRDVKLWFSDGTNYPGQDSIRARQDRLAEALQQTYDALGEDQRLLLEYKLFEPAFYTTDVPDWGTAYVHCLRLGPKAQVVIDTGHHARVPTSSSSWRCCYARRSWARSTSTPASTPTTT
;
A
#
# COMPACT_ATOMS: atom_id res chain seq x y z
N MET A 1 17.48 6.30 -29.16
CA MET A 1 17.11 6.55 -27.75
C MET A 1 18.18 7.43 -27.15
N THR A 2 17.82 8.63 -26.69
CA THR A 2 18.79 9.62 -26.18
C THR A 2 19.41 9.16 -24.87
N ASP A 3 20.60 9.67 -24.53
CA ASP A 3 21.29 9.31 -23.28
C ASP A 3 20.47 9.67 -22.03
N ALA A 4 19.68 10.75 -22.10
CA ALA A 4 18.74 11.14 -21.04
C ALA A 4 17.66 10.07 -20.78
N VAL A 5 17.08 9.47 -21.82
CA VAL A 5 16.07 8.41 -21.66
C VAL A 5 16.71 7.14 -21.09
N ARG A 6 17.94 6.81 -21.50
CA ARG A 6 18.68 5.67 -20.93
C ARG A 6 18.97 5.89 -19.44
N ALA A 7 19.40 7.08 -19.06
CA ALA A 7 19.61 7.43 -17.65
C ALA A 7 18.32 7.31 -16.83
N ALA A 8 17.20 7.80 -17.36
CA ALA A 8 15.89 7.71 -16.70
C ALA A 8 15.46 6.25 -16.47
N LEU A 9 15.58 5.38 -17.48
CA LEU A 9 15.25 3.95 -17.32
C LEU A 9 16.19 3.25 -16.32
N ARG A 10 17.49 3.57 -16.32
CA ARG A 10 18.44 3.02 -15.34
C ARG A 10 18.17 3.47 -13.91
N ALA A 11 17.51 4.61 -13.72
CA ALA A 11 17.13 5.12 -12.41
C ALA A 11 15.76 4.62 -11.93
N GLN A 12 14.99 3.95 -12.79
CA GLN A 12 13.68 3.40 -12.42
C GLN A 12 13.83 2.36 -11.31
N ARG A 13 12.97 2.44 -10.30
CA ARG A 13 12.89 1.49 -9.18
C ARG A 13 11.46 0.98 -9.06
N ILE A 14 11.31 -0.34 -8.97
CA ILE A 14 10.03 -1.03 -8.78
C ILE A 14 10.22 -2.02 -7.64
N GLU A 15 9.51 -1.78 -6.53
CA GLU A 15 9.50 -2.70 -5.40
C GLU A 15 8.76 -3.99 -5.75
N LEU A 16 9.29 -5.14 -5.31
CA LEU A 16 8.64 -6.43 -5.52
C LEU A 16 7.84 -6.85 -4.29
N PRO A 17 6.60 -7.32 -4.44
CA PRO A 17 5.84 -7.90 -3.34
C PRO A 17 6.33 -9.31 -3.00
N SER A 18 6.72 -9.56 -1.75
CA SER A 18 7.14 -10.89 -1.28
C SER A 18 6.08 -11.98 -1.58
N TRP A 19 4.80 -11.64 -1.48
CA TRP A 19 3.68 -12.55 -1.68
C TRP A 19 3.48 -12.97 -3.14
N ALA A 20 4.08 -12.28 -4.12
CA ALA A 20 4.00 -12.70 -5.52
C ALA A 20 4.87 -13.91 -5.84
N PHE A 21 5.83 -14.25 -4.99
CA PHE A 21 6.67 -15.44 -5.16
C PHE A 21 6.04 -16.71 -4.60
N GLY A 22 5.03 -16.59 -3.73
CA GLY A 22 4.28 -17.74 -3.23
C GLY A 22 3.39 -18.38 -4.30
N ASN A 23 2.79 -19.53 -3.97
CA ASN A 23 1.80 -20.15 -4.83
C ASN A 23 0.61 -19.21 -5.02
N SER A 24 0.37 -18.78 -6.26
CA SER A 24 -0.81 -17.99 -6.61
C SER A 24 -2.02 -18.90 -6.85
N GLY A 25 -3.21 -18.33 -6.69
CA GLY A 25 -4.45 -19.04 -6.92
C GLY A 25 -5.64 -18.12 -6.87
N THR A 26 -6.82 -18.72 -6.99
CA THR A 26 -8.10 -18.03 -6.84
C THR A 26 -8.91 -18.71 -5.75
N ARG A 27 -10.08 -18.16 -5.43
CA ARG A 27 -11.06 -18.82 -4.55
C ARG A 27 -11.41 -20.26 -4.95
N PHE A 28 -11.13 -20.68 -6.19
CA PHE A 28 -11.42 -22.03 -6.66
C PHE A 28 -10.33 -23.04 -6.31
N LYS A 29 -9.06 -22.65 -6.47
CA LYS A 29 -7.92 -23.54 -6.22
C LYS A 29 -6.60 -22.76 -6.22
N VAL A 30 -5.69 -23.24 -5.37
CA VAL A 30 -4.24 -22.96 -5.44
C VAL A 30 -3.56 -24.23 -5.97
N PHE A 31 -2.75 -24.10 -7.02
CA PHE A 31 -2.00 -25.23 -7.59
C PHE A 31 -0.55 -25.13 -7.14
N ALA A 32 -0.14 -26.02 -6.23
CA ALA A 32 1.22 -26.02 -5.71
C ALA A 32 2.23 -26.35 -6.83
N GLN A 33 3.28 -25.55 -6.93
CA GLN A 33 4.39 -25.77 -7.86
C GLN A 33 5.67 -26.12 -7.10
N ALA A 34 6.52 -26.95 -7.72
CA ALA A 34 7.83 -27.25 -7.17
C ALA A 34 8.74 -26.02 -7.26
N GLY A 35 9.60 -25.83 -6.26
CA GLY A 35 10.54 -24.70 -6.21
C GLY A 35 9.93 -23.37 -5.73
N VAL A 36 8.69 -23.36 -5.25
CA VAL A 36 8.07 -22.16 -4.67
C VAL A 36 8.64 -21.89 -3.28
N PRO A 37 9.02 -20.64 -2.96
CA PRO A 37 9.62 -20.28 -1.68
C PRO A 37 8.62 -20.47 -0.53
N ARG A 38 9.15 -20.96 0.58
CA ARG A 38 8.43 -21.37 1.80
C ARG A 38 8.70 -20.45 2.97
N THR A 39 9.78 -19.68 2.89
CA THR A 39 10.23 -18.77 3.96
C THR A 39 10.44 -17.36 3.42
N PRO A 40 10.44 -16.33 4.28
CA PRO A 40 10.77 -14.96 3.87
C PRO A 40 12.17 -14.86 3.25
N TYR A 41 13.12 -15.67 3.73
CA TYR A 41 14.47 -15.76 3.18
C TYR A 41 14.47 -16.28 1.72
N GLU A 42 13.77 -17.38 1.44
CA GLU A 42 13.66 -17.93 0.08
C GLU A 42 12.95 -16.93 -0.86
N LYS A 43 11.92 -16.20 -0.37
CA LYS A 43 11.28 -15.12 -1.16
C LYS A 43 12.25 -13.99 -1.52
N ILE A 44 13.16 -13.64 -0.61
CA ILE A 44 14.20 -12.63 -0.84
C ILE A 44 15.21 -13.12 -1.88
N GLU A 45 15.63 -14.38 -1.81
CA GLU A 45 16.54 -14.98 -2.80
C GLU A 45 15.93 -14.93 -4.21
N ASP A 46 14.65 -15.27 -4.35
CA ASP A 46 13.92 -15.20 -5.61
C ASP A 46 13.77 -13.76 -6.12
N ALA A 47 13.43 -12.82 -5.23
CA ALA A 47 13.37 -11.40 -5.58
C ALA A 47 14.72 -10.83 -5.99
N ALA A 48 15.82 -11.28 -5.36
CA ALA A 48 17.17 -10.93 -5.75
C ALA A 48 17.52 -11.43 -7.15
N GLN A 49 17.01 -12.59 -7.59
CA GLN A 49 17.14 -13.00 -8.99
C GLN A 49 16.46 -12.01 -9.93
N VAL A 50 15.24 -11.58 -9.62
CA VAL A 50 14.55 -10.55 -10.42
C VAL A 50 15.38 -9.27 -10.49
N HIS A 51 15.93 -8.80 -9.38
CA HIS A 51 16.80 -7.63 -9.39
C HIS A 51 18.06 -7.83 -10.23
N ARG A 52 18.75 -8.96 -10.07
CA ARG A 52 19.96 -9.31 -10.82
C ARG A 52 19.76 -9.23 -12.33
N TYR A 53 18.63 -9.71 -12.84
CA TYR A 53 18.35 -9.74 -14.28
C TYR A 53 17.72 -8.45 -14.82
N THR A 54 16.99 -7.70 -14.00
CA THR A 54 16.26 -6.51 -14.46
C THR A 54 16.96 -5.19 -14.11
N GLY A 55 17.76 -5.16 -13.05
CA GLY A 55 18.44 -3.97 -12.52
C GLY A 55 17.52 -2.91 -11.90
N VAL A 56 16.20 -3.09 -11.92
CA VAL A 56 15.22 -2.07 -11.49
C VAL A 56 14.49 -2.43 -10.20
N ALA A 57 14.66 -3.65 -9.68
CA ALA A 57 13.90 -4.13 -8.52
C ALA A 57 14.69 -4.27 -7.20
N PRO A 58 15.28 -3.20 -6.63
CA PRO A 58 16.22 -3.36 -5.52
C PRO A 58 15.56 -3.55 -4.16
N THR A 59 14.22 -3.54 -4.04
CA THR A 59 13.54 -3.68 -2.74
C THR A 59 12.41 -4.69 -2.80
N VAL A 60 12.13 -5.30 -1.65
CA VAL A 60 11.07 -6.30 -1.46
C VAL A 60 10.13 -5.88 -0.35
N ALA A 61 8.86 -5.64 -0.68
CA ALA A 61 7.82 -5.35 0.29
C ALA A 61 7.47 -6.60 1.10
N LEU A 62 7.28 -6.44 2.42
CA LEU A 62 6.89 -7.51 3.32
C LEU A 62 5.39 -7.43 3.64
N HIS A 63 4.81 -8.57 3.98
CA HIS A 63 3.42 -8.68 4.41
C HIS A 63 3.33 -9.43 5.74
N ILE A 64 2.90 -8.75 6.80
CA ILE A 64 2.90 -9.30 8.15
C ILE A 64 1.49 -9.81 8.49
N PRO A 65 1.33 -11.08 8.92
CA PRO A 65 2.36 -11.99 9.43
C PRO A 65 2.90 -13.04 8.43
N TRP A 66 2.58 -12.99 7.14
CA TRP A 66 3.11 -13.97 6.16
C TRP A 66 4.63 -14.00 6.07
N ASP A 67 5.26 -12.85 6.32
CA ASP A 67 6.71 -12.68 6.37
C ASP A 67 7.22 -12.41 7.79
N LYS A 68 6.50 -12.90 8.80
CA LYS A 68 6.96 -12.80 10.19
C LYS A 68 8.21 -13.65 10.39
N VAL A 69 9.20 -13.07 11.07
CA VAL A 69 10.44 -13.72 11.49
C VAL A 69 10.76 -13.30 12.92
N ASP A 70 11.60 -14.07 13.59
CA ASP A 70 12.02 -13.75 14.97
C ASP A 70 13.01 -12.56 15.02
N ASP A 71 13.80 -12.37 13.95
CA ASP A 71 14.81 -11.32 13.85
C ASP A 71 14.75 -10.63 12.47
N TYR A 72 14.14 -9.45 12.45
CA TYR A 72 14.05 -8.61 11.26
C TYR A 72 15.37 -7.92 10.90
N THR A 73 16.26 -7.69 11.87
CA THR A 73 17.59 -7.13 11.60
C THR A 73 18.44 -8.14 10.82
N HIS A 74 18.35 -9.42 11.18
CA HIS A 74 18.98 -10.50 10.42
C HIS A 74 18.38 -10.61 9.01
N LEU A 75 17.05 -10.55 8.87
CA LEU A 75 16.40 -10.57 7.55
C LEU A 75 16.85 -9.40 6.66
N ALA A 76 16.99 -8.20 7.24
CA ALA A 76 17.49 -7.03 6.52
C ALA A 76 18.94 -7.19 6.05
N ALA A 77 19.81 -7.75 6.91
CA ALA A 77 21.19 -8.05 6.56
C ALA A 77 21.27 -9.08 5.42
N PHE A 78 20.46 -10.14 5.52
CA PHE A 78 20.37 -11.18 4.50
C PHE A 78 19.91 -10.63 3.14
N ALA A 79 18.88 -9.77 3.12
CA ALA A 79 18.44 -9.10 1.90
C ALA A 79 19.59 -8.32 1.24
N LYS A 80 20.32 -7.55 2.05
CA LYS A 80 21.44 -6.73 1.56
C LYS A 80 22.57 -7.56 0.98
N GLU A 81 22.89 -8.71 1.58
CA GLU A 81 23.87 -9.66 1.06
C GLU A 81 23.47 -10.18 -0.34
N HIS A 82 22.17 -10.34 -0.58
CA HIS A 82 21.61 -10.77 -1.86
C HIS A 82 21.39 -9.62 -2.87
N GLY A 83 21.77 -8.39 -2.53
CA GLY A 83 21.69 -7.24 -3.42
C GLY A 83 20.32 -6.57 -3.49
N VAL A 84 19.43 -6.83 -2.53
CA VAL A 84 18.14 -6.15 -2.37
C VAL A 84 17.97 -5.58 -0.96
N GLY A 85 17.04 -4.66 -0.76
CA GLY A 85 16.66 -4.13 0.55
C GLY A 85 15.26 -4.59 0.95
N LEU A 86 14.96 -4.49 2.24
CA LEU A 86 13.57 -4.56 2.70
C LEU A 86 12.84 -3.27 2.33
N GLY A 87 11.59 -3.45 1.91
CA GLY A 87 10.70 -2.42 1.41
C GLY A 87 9.48 -2.25 2.29
N THR A 88 8.43 -1.65 1.73
CA THR A 88 7.15 -1.35 2.41
C THR A 88 6.65 -2.50 3.29
N ILE A 89 6.21 -2.17 4.52
CA ILE A 89 5.57 -3.14 5.42
C ILE A 89 4.04 -3.09 5.20
N ASN A 90 3.44 -4.24 4.86
CA ASN A 90 2.00 -4.38 4.62
C ASN A 90 1.34 -5.13 5.78
N ALA A 91 0.30 -4.56 6.36
CA ALA A 91 -0.46 -5.19 7.43
C ALA A 91 -1.52 -6.16 6.88
N ASN A 92 -1.58 -7.38 7.40
CA ASN A 92 -2.68 -8.31 7.17
C ASN A 92 -3.68 -8.25 8.32
N VAL A 93 -4.85 -7.69 8.04
CA VAL A 93 -6.01 -7.71 8.93
C VAL A 93 -7.24 -8.28 8.21
N PHE A 94 -7.04 -9.29 7.37
CA PHE A 94 -8.09 -9.80 6.48
C PHE A 94 -8.22 -11.33 6.39
N GLN A 95 -7.37 -12.10 7.08
CA GLN A 95 -7.42 -13.58 7.02
C GLN A 95 -7.68 -14.29 8.34
N ASP A 96 -7.44 -13.64 9.47
CA ASP A 96 -7.74 -14.24 10.76
C ASP A 96 -9.26 -14.45 10.91
N ASN A 97 -9.67 -15.54 11.54
CA ASN A 97 -11.08 -15.91 11.71
C ASN A 97 -11.88 -14.82 12.44
N ASP A 98 -11.25 -14.09 13.37
CA ASP A 98 -11.89 -13.01 14.11
C ASP A 98 -12.30 -11.85 13.18
N TYR A 99 -11.63 -11.70 12.03
CA TYR A 99 -11.88 -10.64 11.05
C TYR A 99 -13.04 -10.93 10.09
N MET A 100 -13.82 -12.00 10.33
CA MET A 100 -14.95 -12.39 9.47
C MET A 100 -15.96 -11.25 9.21
N LEU A 101 -16.17 -10.35 10.18
CA LEU A 101 -17.10 -9.20 10.08
C LEU A 101 -16.38 -7.84 9.93
N GLY A 102 -15.12 -7.88 9.51
CA GLY A 102 -14.21 -6.73 9.45
C GLY A 102 -13.14 -6.81 10.53
N SER A 103 -12.16 -5.92 10.44
CA SER A 103 -11.03 -5.83 11.34
C SER A 103 -11.14 -4.57 12.19
N VAL A 104 -10.58 -3.46 11.72
CA VAL A 104 -10.62 -2.16 12.39
C VAL A 104 -12.03 -1.56 12.45
N THR A 105 -12.95 -2.00 11.59
CA THR A 105 -14.36 -1.58 11.63
C THR A 105 -15.29 -2.65 12.18
N ASN A 106 -14.76 -3.76 12.73
CA ASN A 106 -15.55 -4.82 13.34
C ASN A 106 -16.51 -4.25 14.43
N PRO A 107 -17.76 -4.74 14.54
CA PRO A 107 -18.65 -4.34 15.63
C PRO A 107 -18.08 -4.66 17.02
N ASP A 108 -17.32 -5.75 17.15
CA ASP A 108 -16.68 -6.16 18.40
C ASP A 108 -15.44 -5.28 18.71
N PRO A 109 -15.42 -4.55 19.84
CA PRO A 109 -14.26 -3.74 20.25
C PRO A 109 -12.98 -4.52 20.46
N ASP A 110 -13.04 -5.78 20.89
CA ASP A 110 -11.85 -6.58 21.17
C ASP A 110 -11.17 -7.00 19.86
N VAL A 111 -11.96 -7.32 18.82
CA VAL A 111 -11.43 -7.58 17.47
C VAL A 111 -10.82 -6.32 16.86
N ARG A 112 -11.42 -5.15 17.07
CA ARG A 112 -10.83 -3.87 16.64
C ARG A 112 -9.49 -3.63 17.32
N ARG A 113 -9.42 -3.87 18.63
CA ARG A 113 -8.18 -3.73 19.39
C ARG A 113 -7.09 -4.63 18.84
N LYS A 114 -7.38 -5.93 18.65
CA LYS A 114 -6.49 -6.90 18.01
C LYS A 114 -5.97 -6.40 16.65
N ALA A 115 -6.86 -5.90 15.79
CA ALA A 115 -6.50 -5.40 14.47
C ALA A 115 -5.60 -4.15 14.56
N THR A 116 -5.94 -3.19 15.41
CA THR A 116 -5.14 -1.97 15.59
C THR A 116 -3.77 -2.28 16.19
N ASP A 117 -3.68 -3.17 17.17
CA ASP A 117 -2.40 -3.57 17.76
C ASP A 117 -1.47 -4.21 16.71
N HIS A 118 -2.03 -4.98 15.76
CA HIS A 118 -1.28 -5.50 14.60
C HIS A 118 -0.79 -4.39 13.65
N LEU A 119 -1.57 -3.31 13.48
CA LEU A 119 -1.11 -2.15 12.70
C LEU A 119 0.06 -1.46 13.39
N LEU A 120 0.02 -1.33 14.71
CA LEU A 120 1.11 -0.76 15.51
C LEU A 120 2.37 -1.65 15.47
N GLU A 121 2.21 -2.98 15.54
CA GLU A 121 3.32 -3.93 15.34
C GLU A 121 3.99 -3.70 13.97
N CYS A 122 3.22 -3.45 12.90
CA CYS A 122 3.77 -3.16 11.58
C CYS A 122 4.56 -1.84 11.54
N VAL A 123 4.15 -0.82 12.30
CA VAL A 123 4.89 0.44 12.46
C VAL A 123 6.22 0.20 13.17
N ASP A 124 6.21 -0.59 14.24
CA ASP A 124 7.41 -0.96 15.00
C ASP A 124 8.40 -1.77 14.15
N ILE A 125 7.90 -2.75 13.37
CA ILE A 125 8.72 -3.52 12.43
C ILE A 125 9.35 -2.59 11.41
N ALA A 126 8.57 -1.68 10.80
CA ALA A 126 9.09 -0.73 9.84
C ALA A 126 10.21 0.14 10.45
N ALA A 127 10.07 0.57 11.69
CA ALA A 127 11.10 1.30 12.41
C ALA A 127 12.36 0.44 12.64
N ALA A 128 12.18 -0.82 13.07
CA ALA A 128 13.28 -1.74 13.35
C ALA A 128 14.16 -2.05 12.12
N VAL A 129 13.57 -2.08 10.92
CA VAL A 129 14.30 -2.31 9.66
C VAL A 129 14.64 -1.03 8.88
N GLY A 130 14.30 0.14 9.41
CA GLY A 130 14.54 1.42 8.73
C GLY A 130 13.72 1.62 7.45
N VAL A 131 12.55 0.98 7.35
CA VAL A 131 11.60 1.15 6.26
C VAL A 131 10.68 2.32 6.56
N ARG A 132 10.54 3.19 5.57
CA ARG A 132 9.68 4.38 5.66
C ARG A 132 8.19 4.06 5.57
N ASP A 133 7.80 3.18 4.67
CA ASP A 133 6.41 3.05 4.25
C ASP A 133 5.69 1.91 4.99
N VAL A 134 4.55 2.23 5.61
CA VAL A 134 3.60 1.27 6.19
C VAL A 134 2.31 1.34 5.39
N LYS A 135 1.96 0.25 4.71
CA LYS A 135 0.81 0.17 3.80
C LYS A 135 -0.33 -0.60 4.42
N LEU A 136 -1.50 0.02 4.35
CA LEU A 136 -2.75 -0.45 4.93
C LEU A 136 -3.77 -0.66 3.81
N TRP A 137 -4.20 -1.91 3.67
CA TRP A 137 -5.38 -2.29 2.89
C TRP A 137 -6.30 -3.08 3.81
N PHE A 138 -7.58 -2.74 3.78
CA PHE A 138 -8.60 -3.35 4.63
C PHE A 138 -9.60 -4.12 3.76
N SER A 139 -9.92 -5.34 4.18
CA SER A 139 -11.04 -6.11 3.64
C SER A 139 -12.41 -5.64 4.13
N ASP A 140 -12.40 -4.69 5.06
CA ASP A 140 -13.54 -4.24 5.84
C ASP A 140 -14.69 -3.71 4.96
N GLY A 141 -15.87 -4.23 5.22
CA GLY A 141 -17.10 -3.87 4.53
C GLY A 141 -18.26 -4.79 4.91
N THR A 142 -19.34 -4.72 4.15
CA THR A 142 -20.55 -5.52 4.34
C THR A 142 -20.93 -6.27 3.08
N ASN A 143 -21.62 -7.40 3.24
CA ASN A 143 -22.15 -8.21 2.13
C ASN A 143 -23.66 -8.08 1.95
N TYR A 144 -24.39 -7.50 2.91
CA TYR A 144 -25.84 -7.34 2.83
C TYR A 144 -26.30 -5.93 3.26
N PRO A 145 -27.37 -5.40 2.65
CA PRO A 145 -28.04 -4.20 3.14
C PRO A 145 -28.47 -4.33 4.60
N GLY A 146 -28.16 -3.33 5.40
CA GLY A 146 -28.53 -3.30 6.83
C GLY A 146 -27.66 -4.17 7.74
N GLN A 147 -26.59 -4.80 7.23
CA GLN A 147 -25.69 -5.62 8.04
C GLN A 147 -24.99 -4.84 9.16
N ASP A 148 -24.61 -3.59 8.90
CA ASP A 148 -24.00 -2.68 9.90
C ASP A 148 -24.22 -1.21 9.44
N SER A 149 -23.97 -0.26 10.33
CA SER A 149 -24.05 1.18 10.07
C SER A 149 -22.78 1.66 9.36
N ILE A 150 -22.92 2.04 8.08
CA ILE A 150 -21.83 2.61 7.26
C ILE A 150 -21.16 3.79 7.97
N ARG A 151 -21.95 4.65 8.62
CA ARG A 151 -21.42 5.82 9.35
C ARG A 151 -20.57 5.39 10.55
N ALA A 152 -21.07 4.47 11.38
CA ALA A 152 -20.33 4.02 12.55
C ALA A 152 -19.03 3.30 12.15
N ARG A 153 -19.03 2.58 11.04
CA ARG A 153 -17.83 1.93 10.50
C ARG A 153 -16.77 2.95 10.03
N GLN A 154 -17.18 4.06 9.41
CA GLN A 154 -16.27 5.16 9.09
C GLN A 154 -15.66 5.80 10.33
N ASP A 155 -16.43 5.95 11.42
CA ASP A 155 -15.91 6.48 12.68
C ASP A 155 -14.86 5.53 13.29
N ARG A 156 -15.12 4.21 13.29
CA ARG A 156 -14.17 3.18 13.75
C ARG A 156 -12.89 3.13 12.89
N LEU A 157 -13.04 3.23 11.57
CA LEU A 157 -11.91 3.28 10.63
C LEU A 157 -11.04 4.51 10.92
N ALA A 158 -11.65 5.68 11.07
CA ALA A 158 -10.93 6.92 11.38
C ALA A 158 -10.16 6.82 12.69
N GLU A 159 -10.75 6.19 13.72
CA GLU A 159 -10.09 5.95 15.00
C GLU A 159 -8.84 5.07 14.86
N ALA A 160 -8.93 3.94 14.16
CA ALA A 160 -7.80 3.04 13.96
C ALA A 160 -6.69 3.66 13.09
N LEU A 161 -7.07 4.41 12.06
CA LEU A 161 -6.13 5.16 11.23
C LEU A 161 -5.40 6.24 12.02
N GLN A 162 -6.10 6.97 12.90
CA GLN A 162 -5.49 7.98 13.76
C GLN A 162 -4.48 7.35 14.72
N GLN A 163 -4.86 6.25 15.40
CA GLN A 163 -3.94 5.53 16.29
C GLN A 163 -2.67 5.06 15.56
N THR A 164 -2.83 4.51 14.35
CA THR A 164 -1.69 4.08 13.54
C THR A 164 -0.82 5.26 13.10
N TYR A 165 -1.45 6.38 12.73
CA TYR A 165 -0.76 7.59 12.30
C TYR A 165 0.06 8.24 13.42
N ASP A 166 -0.51 8.29 14.63
CA ASP A 166 0.13 8.87 15.81
C ASP A 166 1.37 8.07 16.24
N ALA A 167 1.39 6.77 15.96
CA ALA A 167 2.53 5.89 16.24
C ALA A 167 3.68 6.03 15.22
N LEU A 168 3.44 6.62 14.04
CA LEU A 168 4.48 6.76 13.02
C LEU A 168 5.64 7.61 13.54
N GLY A 169 6.88 7.13 13.33
CA GLY A 169 8.09 7.91 13.46
C GLY A 169 8.13 9.14 12.53
N GLU A 170 9.16 9.97 12.68
CA GLU A 170 9.29 11.25 11.95
C GLU A 170 9.40 11.02 10.42
N ASP A 171 10.19 10.03 10.01
CA ASP A 171 10.44 9.73 8.60
C ASP A 171 9.44 8.73 7.98
N GLN A 172 8.59 8.12 8.81
CA GLN A 172 7.63 7.11 8.37
C GLN A 172 6.42 7.74 7.68
N ARG A 173 5.77 6.94 6.84
CA ARG A 173 4.58 7.33 6.06
C ARG A 173 3.56 6.21 6.04
N LEU A 174 2.31 6.56 6.30
CA LEU A 174 1.14 5.70 6.15
C LEU A 174 0.62 5.78 4.72
N LEU A 175 0.44 4.62 4.09
CA LEU A 175 -0.07 4.45 2.74
C LEU A 175 -1.43 3.75 2.81
N LEU A 176 -2.52 4.48 2.52
CA LEU A 176 -3.88 3.95 2.56
C LEU A 176 -4.33 3.53 1.16
N GLU A 177 -4.58 2.24 0.98
CA GLU A 177 -5.08 1.66 -0.26
C GLU A 177 -6.61 1.52 -0.24
N TYR A 178 -7.26 1.95 -1.32
CA TYR A 178 -8.67 1.71 -1.54
C TYR A 178 -8.91 0.50 -2.45
N LYS A 179 -10.09 -0.10 -2.34
CA LYS A 179 -10.57 -1.14 -3.24
C LYS A 179 -12.09 -1.11 -3.35
N LEU A 180 -12.62 -1.08 -4.56
CA LEU A 180 -14.06 -0.98 -4.78
C LEU A 180 -14.86 -2.11 -4.09
N PHE A 181 -14.45 -3.36 -4.30
CA PHE A 181 -15.11 -4.54 -3.74
C PHE A 181 -14.12 -5.72 -3.64
N GLU A 182 -14.56 -6.82 -3.04
CA GLU A 182 -13.80 -8.04 -2.73
C GLU A 182 -12.78 -7.83 -1.59
N PRO A 183 -13.02 -8.44 -0.40
CA PRO A 183 -14.00 -9.49 -0.14
C PRO A 183 -15.41 -9.01 0.23
N ALA A 184 -15.61 -7.71 0.46
CA ALA A 184 -16.93 -7.14 0.67
C ALA A 184 -17.65 -6.89 -0.66
N PHE A 185 -18.91 -7.31 -0.78
CA PHE A 185 -19.66 -7.29 -2.04
C PHE A 185 -20.89 -6.37 -2.03
N TYR A 186 -21.20 -5.70 -0.92
CA TYR A 186 -22.25 -4.68 -0.87
C TYR A 186 -21.70 -3.27 -0.59
N THR A 187 -20.95 -3.10 0.50
CA THR A 187 -20.20 -1.86 0.78
C THR A 187 -18.80 -2.20 1.22
N THR A 188 -17.80 -1.40 0.82
CA THR A 188 -16.41 -1.48 1.30
C THR A 188 -16.12 -0.20 2.06
N ASP A 189 -15.41 -0.29 3.19
CA ASP A 189 -15.15 0.88 4.05
C ASP A 189 -14.14 1.86 3.43
N VAL A 190 -13.30 1.42 2.49
CA VAL A 190 -12.42 2.29 1.67
C VAL A 190 -12.60 1.96 0.18
N PRO A 191 -13.74 2.33 -0.44
CA PRO A 191 -14.13 1.83 -1.76
C PRO A 191 -13.41 2.53 -2.92
N ASP A 192 -12.97 3.77 -2.70
CA ASP A 192 -12.45 4.62 -3.76
C ASP A 192 -11.40 5.61 -3.27
N TRP A 193 -10.75 6.26 -4.24
CA TRP A 193 -9.74 7.29 -3.98
C TRP A 193 -10.30 8.49 -3.21
N GLY A 194 -11.59 8.80 -3.31
CA GLY A 194 -12.20 9.94 -2.63
C GLY A 194 -12.28 9.72 -1.12
N THR A 195 -12.76 8.53 -0.72
CA THR A 195 -12.80 8.10 0.68
C THR A 195 -11.40 8.01 1.26
N ALA A 196 -10.46 7.35 0.56
CA ALA A 196 -9.07 7.27 1.01
C ALA A 196 -8.43 8.66 1.13
N TYR A 197 -8.67 9.56 0.17
CA TYR A 197 -8.11 10.91 0.18
C TYR A 197 -8.63 11.75 1.36
N VAL A 198 -9.92 11.68 1.68
CA VAL A 198 -10.49 12.41 2.82
C VAL A 198 -9.90 11.93 4.15
N HIS A 199 -9.70 10.61 4.31
CA HIS A 199 -9.00 10.07 5.49
C HIS A 199 -7.55 10.57 5.55
N CYS A 200 -6.78 10.46 4.47
CA CYS A 200 -5.40 10.95 4.42
C CYS A 200 -5.29 12.46 4.71
N LEU A 201 -6.20 13.27 4.18
CA LEU A 201 -6.26 14.71 4.47
C LEU A 201 -6.52 14.99 5.95
N ARG A 202 -7.38 14.21 6.60
CA ARG A 202 -7.70 14.37 8.02
C ARG A 202 -6.53 13.96 8.91
N LEU A 203 -5.81 12.90 8.55
CA LEU A 203 -4.65 12.40 9.32
C LEU A 203 -3.47 13.38 9.26
N GLY A 204 -3.11 13.84 8.07
CA GLY A 204 -2.07 14.87 7.88
C GLY A 204 -0.95 14.46 6.91
N PRO A 205 0.19 15.18 6.90
CA PRO A 205 1.18 15.12 5.82
C PRO A 205 1.87 13.76 5.63
N LYS A 206 1.96 12.94 6.69
CA LYS A 206 2.51 11.57 6.63
C LYS A 206 1.54 10.52 6.07
N ALA A 207 0.34 10.87 5.64
CA ALA A 207 -0.65 9.94 5.08
C ALA A 207 -0.85 10.19 3.57
N GLN A 208 -0.75 9.13 2.76
CA GLN A 208 -0.93 9.20 1.31
C GLN A 208 -1.78 8.06 0.77
N VAL A 209 -2.43 8.30 -0.36
CA VAL A 209 -3.28 7.31 -1.03
C VAL A 209 -2.44 6.41 -1.94
N VAL A 210 -2.69 5.10 -1.87
CA VAL A 210 -2.18 4.11 -2.83
C VAL A 210 -3.21 3.91 -3.92
N ILE A 211 -2.76 3.95 -5.17
CA ILE A 211 -3.57 3.67 -6.35
C ILE A 211 -3.17 2.29 -6.87
N ASP A 212 -3.95 1.27 -6.53
CA ASP A 212 -3.88 0.00 -7.23
C ASP A 212 -4.71 0.07 -8.52
N THR A 213 -4.08 -0.23 -9.66
CA THR A 213 -4.71 -0.11 -10.98
C THR A 213 -5.93 -1.02 -11.18
N GLY A 214 -6.03 -2.13 -10.45
CA GLY A 214 -7.13 -3.09 -10.50
C GLY A 214 -8.31 -2.74 -9.58
N HIS A 215 -8.16 -1.75 -8.70
CA HIS A 215 -9.09 -1.47 -7.59
C HIS A 215 -10.20 -0.45 -7.91
N HIS A 216 -10.40 -0.15 -9.19
CA HIS A 216 -11.32 0.89 -9.65
C HIS A 216 -12.62 0.32 -10.22
N ALA A 217 -13.68 1.13 -10.17
CA ALA A 217 -14.85 0.87 -10.97
C ALA A 217 -14.50 0.84 -12.46
N ARG A 218 -15.14 -0.05 -13.22
CA ARG A 218 -15.05 -0.04 -14.67
C ARG A 218 -15.59 1.29 -15.19
N VAL A 219 -14.75 1.99 -15.93
CA VAL A 219 -15.12 3.21 -16.61
C VAL A 219 -15.52 2.83 -18.05
N PRO A 220 -16.74 3.15 -18.52
CA PRO A 220 -17.11 2.92 -19.91
C PRO A 220 -16.16 3.67 -20.85
N THR A 221 -15.81 3.03 -21.96
CA THR A 221 -14.85 3.52 -22.99
C THR A 221 -15.19 4.90 -23.57
N SER A 222 -16.38 5.44 -23.30
CA SER A 222 -16.83 6.76 -23.76
C SER A 222 -16.46 7.92 -22.83
N SER A 223 -15.94 7.70 -21.63
CA SER A 223 -15.65 8.79 -20.69
C SER A 223 -14.16 9.15 -20.63
N SER A 224 -13.87 10.41 -20.94
CA SER A 224 -12.54 11.03 -21.01
C SER A 224 -11.87 11.28 -19.65
N SER A 225 -12.42 10.72 -18.57
CA SER A 225 -12.07 11.04 -17.17
C SER A 225 -10.70 10.53 -16.73
N TRP A 226 -10.09 9.59 -17.47
CA TRP A 226 -8.70 9.17 -17.25
C TRP A 226 -7.67 10.30 -17.38
N ARG A 227 -8.01 11.44 -17.98
CA ARG A 227 -7.14 12.63 -17.97
C ARG A 227 -6.98 13.24 -16.58
N CYS A 228 -7.91 13.05 -15.65
CA CYS A 228 -7.86 13.74 -14.36
C CYS A 228 -6.82 13.13 -13.39
N CYS A 229 -6.69 11.81 -13.34
CA CYS A 229 -5.81 11.13 -12.38
C CYS A 229 -4.30 11.25 -12.70
N TYR A 230 -3.91 11.58 -13.94
CA TYR A 230 -2.50 11.69 -14.35
C TYR A 230 -2.04 13.11 -14.75
N ALA A 231 -2.93 14.12 -14.81
CA ALA A 231 -2.59 15.43 -15.41
C ALA A 231 -2.17 16.55 -14.44
N ARG A 232 -2.00 16.31 -13.12
CA ARG A 232 -1.54 17.37 -12.18
C ARG A 232 -0.03 17.32 -11.89
N ARG A 233 0.81 17.41 -12.93
CA ARG A 233 2.26 17.73 -12.76
C ARG A 233 2.74 18.97 -13.52
N SER A 234 1.88 19.68 -14.26
CA SER A 234 2.29 20.82 -15.11
C SER A 234 1.83 22.20 -14.65
N TRP A 235 1.19 22.34 -13.48
CA TRP A 235 0.66 23.65 -13.01
C TRP A 235 1.31 24.13 -11.71
N ALA A 236 2.64 24.14 -11.66
CA ALA A 236 3.38 24.72 -10.52
C ALA A 236 4.68 25.46 -10.90
N ARG A 237 4.93 25.75 -12.20
CA ARG A 237 6.04 26.62 -12.61
C ARG A 237 5.66 27.45 -13.84
N SER A 238 4.95 28.55 -13.61
CA SER A 238 5.12 29.75 -14.44
C SER A 238 5.18 30.94 -13.50
N THR A 239 6.41 31.28 -13.11
CA THR A 239 6.74 32.58 -12.53
C THR A 239 6.40 33.65 -13.56
N SER A 240 5.54 34.58 -13.19
CA SER A 240 5.19 35.77 -13.95
C SER A 240 6.42 36.67 -14.14
N THR A 241 6.84 36.88 -15.38
CA THR A 241 7.77 37.95 -15.75
C THR A 241 6.96 39.24 -15.91
N PRO A 242 7.35 40.39 -15.32
CA PRO A 242 6.65 41.65 -15.55
C PRO A 242 6.95 42.18 -16.95
N ALA A 243 5.93 42.64 -17.67
CA ALA A 243 6.06 43.26 -18.98
C ALA A 243 6.71 44.65 -18.86
N SER A 244 7.71 44.91 -19.69
CA SER A 244 8.37 46.20 -19.86
C SER A 244 7.47 47.20 -20.61
N THR A 245 7.40 48.43 -20.11
CA THR A 245 6.71 49.59 -20.69
C THR A 245 7.34 50.00 -22.04
N PRO A 246 6.55 50.41 -23.05
CA PRO A 246 7.09 50.91 -24.31
C PRO A 246 7.41 52.41 -24.22
N THR A 247 8.64 52.77 -24.58
CA THR A 247 9.09 54.15 -24.74
C THR A 247 8.58 54.71 -26.07
N THR A 248 8.03 55.92 -26.03
CA THR A 248 7.58 56.70 -27.17
C THR A 248 8.74 57.52 -27.74
N THR A 249 9.01 57.37 -29.04
CA THR A 249 9.59 58.40 -29.94
C THR A 249 9.24 58.01 -31.36
#